data_AF-A0A8S0QGB6-F1
#
_entry.id   AF-A0A8S0QGB6-F1
#
_cell.length_a   1.000
_cell.length_b   1.000
_cell.length_c   1.000
_cell.angle_alpha   90.00
_cell.angle_beta   90.00
_cell.angle_gamma   90.00
#
_symmetry.space_group_name_H-M   'P 1'
#
loop_
_entity.id
_entity.type
_entity.pdbx_description
1 polymer ?
#
loop_
_entity_poly.entity_id
_entity_poly.type
_entity_poly.pdbx_seq_one_letter_code
_entity_poly.pdbx_strand_id
1 'polypeptide(L)' 'MSEEPFRPREKLVEKQKFFQSVHKHTYLKGPYDKITSVAIPLALAATSLFMIVSSFCSFLSVRPSIHS' A
#
# COMPACT_ATOMS: atom_id res chain seq x y z
N MET A 1 -17.02 -31.51 -24.71
CA MET A 1 -17.02 -30.08 -25.07
C MET A 1 -16.00 -29.39 -24.16
N SER A 2 -14.81 -29.07 -24.63
CA SER A 2 -13.88 -28.22 -23.88
C SER A 2 -14.16 -26.78 -24.29
N GLU A 3 -14.97 -26.07 -23.51
CA GLU A 3 -15.19 -24.64 -23.75
C GLU A 3 -13.88 -23.89 -23.58
N GLU A 4 -13.55 -23.07 -24.57
CA GLU A 4 -12.38 -22.21 -24.49
C GLU A 4 -12.63 -21.10 -23.45
N PRO A 5 -11.63 -20.77 -22.61
CA PRO A 5 -11.79 -19.72 -21.61
C PRO A 5 -12.16 -18.38 -22.26
N PHE A 6 -12.96 -17.57 -21.56
CA PHE A 6 -13.46 -16.26 -22.02
C PHE A 6 -12.40 -15.25 -22.48
N ARG A 7 -11.12 -15.52 -22.20
CA ARG A 7 -9.98 -14.70 -22.61
C ARG A 7 -8.90 -15.60 -23.20
N PRO A 8 -8.30 -15.20 -24.34
CA PRO A 8 -7.21 -15.95 -24.93
C PRO A 8 -5.99 -15.99 -24.00
N ARG A 9 -5.27 -17.11 -24.00
CA ARG A 9 -4.16 -17.36 -23.07
C ARG A 9 -2.89 -16.60 -23.45
N GLU A 10 -2.76 -16.08 -24.67
CA GLU A 10 -1.56 -15.31 -25.08
C GLU A 10 -1.27 -14.14 -24.13
N LYS A 11 -2.30 -13.39 -23.75
CA LYS A 11 -2.17 -12.23 -22.84
C LYS A 11 -1.67 -12.63 -21.45
N LEU A 12 -2.02 -13.82 -20.96
CA LEU A 12 -1.55 -14.32 -19.68
C LEU A 12 -0.08 -14.72 -19.75
N VAL A 13 0.33 -15.38 -20.85
CA VAL A 13 1.72 -15.77 -21.08
C VAL A 13 2.63 -14.56 -21.21
N GLU A 14 2.19 -13.48 -21.88
CA GLU A 14 2.93 -12.22 -21.95
C GLU A 14 3.15 -11.59 -20.56
N LYS A 15 2.10 -11.50 -19.74
CA LYS A 15 2.21 -11.01 -18.36
C LYS A 15 3.11 -11.92 -17.52
N GLN A 16 3.03 -13.23 -17.70
CA GLN A 16 3.85 -14.20 -16.99
C GLN A 16 5.34 -14.03 -17.34
N LYS A 17 5.69 -13.88 -18.63
CA LYS A 17 7.06 -13.58 -19.06
C LYS A 17 7.56 -12.26 -18.46
N PHE A 18 6.74 -11.21 -18.46
CA PHE A 18 7.09 -9.92 -17.87
C PHE A 18 7.35 -9.99 -16.36
N PHE A 19 6.47 -10.65 -15.59
CA PHE A 19 6.62 -10.74 -14.13
C PHE A 19 7.70 -11.75 -13.69
N GLN A 20 8.08 -12.69 -14.56
CA GLN A 20 9.17 -13.63 -14.33
C GLN A 20 10.54 -13.05 -14.71
N SER A 21 10.63 -12.14 -15.67
CA SER A 21 11.88 -11.47 -16.03
C SER A 21 12.33 -10.40 -15.02
N VAL A 22 11.42 -9.92 -14.17
CA VAL A 22 11.72 -8.90 -13.16
C VAL A 22 12.27 -9.54 -11.88
N HIS A 23 13.55 -9.30 -11.59
CA HIS A 23 14.21 -9.70 -10.34
C HIS A 23 13.93 -8.73 -9.18
N LYS A 24 12.66 -8.57 -8.80
CA LYS A 24 12.23 -7.79 -7.63
C LYS A 24 11.32 -8.62 -6.73
N HIS A 25 11.20 -8.21 -5.47
CA HIS A 25 10.21 -8.79 -4.55
C HIS A 25 8.80 -8.63 -5.09
N THR A 26 7.91 -9.56 -4.74
CA THR A 26 6.56 -9.73 -5.31
C THR A 26 5.74 -8.45 -5.34
N TYR A 27 5.84 -7.61 -4.31
CA TYR A 27 5.09 -6.35 -4.15
C TYR A 27 5.73 -5.14 -4.86
N LEU A 28 6.79 -5.35 -5.65
CA LEU A 28 7.52 -4.30 -6.38
C LEU A 28 7.74 -4.66 -7.87
N LYS A 29 7.03 -5.68 -8.37
CA LYS A 29 7.24 -6.19 -9.74
C LYS A 29 6.61 -5.26 -10.77
N GLY A 30 5.39 -4.80 -10.52
CA GLY A 30 4.68 -3.87 -11.39
C GLY A 30 4.96 -2.40 -11.07
N PRO A 31 4.84 -1.49 -12.06
CA PRO A 31 4.83 -0.05 -11.80
C PRO A 31 3.62 0.36 -10.93
N TYR A 32 2.48 -0.32 -11.10
CA TYR A 32 1.30 -0.13 -10.25
C TYR A 32 1.55 -0.56 -8.81
N ASP A 33 2.27 -1.67 -8.60
CA ASP A 33 2.60 -2.16 -7.25
C ASP A 33 3.44 -1.16 -6.47
N LYS A 34 4.27 -0.36 -7.15
CA LYS A 34 5.04 0.73 -6.52
C LYS A 34 4.13 1.83 -5.98
N ILE A 35 3.07 2.18 -6.70
CA ILE A 35 2.12 3.21 -6.28
C ILE A 35 1.28 2.68 -5.11
N THR A 36 0.75 1.46 -5.25
CA THR A 36 -0.16 0.86 -4.27
C THR A 36 0.53 0.35 -3.01
N SER A 37 1.79 -0.10 -3.11
CA SER A 37 2.51 -0.69 -1.97
C SER A 37 3.47 0.28 -1.28
N VAL A 38 3.82 1.42 -1.90
CA VAL A 38 4.75 2.40 -1.33
C VAL A 38 4.09 3.75 -1.13
N ALA A 39 3.57 4.37 -2.19
CA ALA A 39 3.09 5.75 -2.11
C ALA A 39 1.83 5.89 -1.24
N ILE A 40 0.79 5.10 -1.52
CA ILE A 40 -0.48 5.16 -0.77
C ILE A 40 -0.26 4.78 0.71
N PRO A 41 0.40 3.64 1.04
CA PRO A 41 0.59 3.26 2.42
C PRO A 41 1.49 4.24 3.19
N LEU A 42 2.54 4.79 2.57
CA LEU A 42 3.39 5.79 3.24
C LEU A 42 2.65 7.09 3.50
N ALA A 43 1.89 7.60 2.53
CA ALA A 43 1.10 8.81 2.73
C ALA A 43 0.09 8.62 3.86
N LEU A 44 -0.61 7.48 3.88
CA LEU A 44 -1.60 7.17 4.91
C LEU A 44 -0.98 6.92 6.28
N ALA A 45 0.18 6.25 6.34
CA ALA A 45 0.93 6.07 7.58
C ALA A 45 1.43 7.42 8.13
N ALA A 46 1.97 8.28 7.27
CA ALA A 46 2.45 9.59 7.68
C ALA A 46 1.31 10.47 8.21
N THR A 47 0.17 10.53 7.51
CA THR A 47 -0.98 11.34 7.96
C THR A 47 -1.60 10.79 9.23
N SER A 48 -1.77 9.47 9.34
CA SER A 48 -2.30 8.85 10.56
C SER A 48 -1.39 9.06 11.77
N LEU A 49 -0.07 8.88 11.63
CA LEU A 49 0.89 9.16 12.69
C LEU A 49 0.88 10.63 13.09
N PHE A 50 0.83 11.54 12.12
CA PHE A 50 0.75 12.98 12.40
C PHE A 50 -0.50 13.32 13.22
N MET A 51 -1.65 12.77 12.85
CA MET A 51 -2.89 12.99 13.60
C MET A 51 -2.79 12.46 15.02
N ILE A 52 -2.26 11.24 15.23
CA ILE A 52 -2.10 10.65 16.56
C ILE A 52 -1.19 11.51 17.45
N VAL A 53 -0.03 11.92 16.92
CA VAL A 53 0.94 12.74 17.67
C VAL A 53 0.36 14.11 18.00
N SER A 54 -0.34 14.73 17.06
CA SER A 54 -1.00 16.02 17.27
C SER A 54 -2.11 15.94 18.32
N SER A 55 -2.96 14.90 18.25
CA SER A 55 -4.02 14.67 19.23
C SER A 55 -3.45 14.38 20.62
N PHE A 56 -2.38 13.58 20.72
CA PHE A 56 -1.76 13.27 22.01
C PHE A 56 -1.06 14.48 22.64
N CYS A 57 -0.38 15.30 21.83
CA CYS A 57 0.25 16.54 22.31
C CYS A 57 -0.81 17.54 22.81
N SER A 58 -1.93 17.66 22.10
CA SER A 58 -3.07 18.50 22.52
C SER A 58 -3.71 17.99 23.81
N PHE A 59 -3.83 16.67 23.98
CA PHE A 59 -4.36 16.06 25.20
C PHE A 59 -3.45 16.27 26.42
N LEU A 60 -2.13 16.13 26.25
CA LEU A 60 -1.17 16.40 27.34
C LEU A 60 -1.15 17.88 27.76
N SER A 61 -1.40 18.80 26.83
CA SER A 61 -1.46 20.23 27.11
C SER A 61 -2.73 20.66 27.87
N VAL A 62 -3.77 19.81 27.89
CA VAL A 62 -5.03 20.03 28.63
C VAL A 62 -5.07 19.13 29.89
N ARG A 63 -3.93 18.79 30.48
CA ARG A 63 -3.94 18.30 31.88
C ARG A 63 -4.43 19.44 32.77
N PRO A 64 -5.58 19.33 33.45
CA PRO A 64 -5.94 20.32 34.45
C PRO A 64 -4.89 20.23 35.56
N SER A 65 -4.39 21.40 35.98
CA SER A 65 -3.61 21.53 37.20
C SER A 65 -4.54 21.18 38.38
N ILE A 66 -4.61 19.90 38.72
CA ILE A 66 -5.27 19.44 39.95
C ILE A 66 -4.22 19.51 41.06
N HIS A 67 -3.99 20.70 41.60
CA HIS A 67 -3.38 20.82 42.92
C HIS A 67 -3.81 22.09 43.65
N SER A 68 -4.47 21.82 44.79
CA SER A 68 -4.68 22.57 46.04
C SER A 68 -5.36 23.94 46.04
#